data_AF-I9QRL3-F1
#
_entry.id   AF-I9QRL3-F1
#
_cell.length_a   1.000
_cell.length_b   1.000
_cell.length_c   1.000
_cell.angle_alpha   90.00
_cell.angle_beta   90.00
_cell.angle_gamma   90.00
#
_symmetry.space_group_name_H-M   'P 1'
#
loop_
_entity.id
_entity.type
_entity.pdbx_description
1 polymer ?
#
loop_
_entity_poly.entity_id
_entity_poly.type
_entity_poly.pdbx_seq_one_letter_code
_entity_poly.pdbx_strand_id
1 'polypeptide(L)' 'MARRVTESELAQKSPFIMLAKEAPNAHKRMGDYGLAVVQQSDNSFVLLATQFNPLTLNRASAEEIQDHECAILH' A
#
# COMPACT_ATOMS: atom_id res chain seq x y z
N MET A 1 0.23 7.34 1.56
CA MET A 1 -1.25 7.28 1.65
C MET A 1 -1.63 6.01 2.39
N ALA A 2 -2.69 6.05 3.20
CA ALA A 2 -3.29 4.87 3.80
C ALA A 2 -4.79 4.87 3.51
N ARG A 3 -5.36 3.72 3.16
CA ARG A 3 -6.79 3.55 2.93
C ARG A 3 -7.27 2.28 3.63
N ARG A 4 -8.34 2.40 4.41
CA ARG A 4 -9.05 1.25 4.95
C ARG A 4 -9.94 0.62 3.87
N VAL A 5 -9.93 -0.71 3.78
CA VAL A 5 -10.77 -1.50 2.88
C VAL A 5 -11.26 -2.77 3.57
N THR A 6 -12.46 -3.21 3.22
CA THR A 6 -12.99 -4.51 3.65
C THR A 6 -12.51 -5.65 2.74
N GLU A 7 -12.64 -6.90 3.20
CA GLU A 7 -12.39 -8.07 2.37
C GLU A 7 -13.24 -8.08 1.09
N SER A 8 -14.53 -7.75 1.21
CA SER A 8 -15.45 -7.71 0.07
C SER A 8 -15.05 -6.65 -0.97
N GLU A 9 -14.55 -5.50 -0.54
CA GLU A 9 -14.02 -4.48 -1.45
C GLU A 9 -12.75 -4.96 -2.16
N LEU A 10 -11.84 -5.62 -1.43
CA LEU A 10 -10.58 -6.14 -1.97
C LEU A 10 -10.82 -7.28 -2.97
N ALA A 11 -11.85 -8.11 -2.72
CA ALA A 11 -12.28 -9.16 -3.64
C ALA A 11 -12.87 -8.61 -4.95
N GLN A 12 -13.46 -7.40 -4.92
CA GLN A 12 -14.08 -6.78 -6.09
C GLN A 12 -13.13 -5.86 -6.88
N LYS A 13 -12.18 -5.21 -6.20
CA LYS A 13 -11.29 -4.21 -6.82
C LYS A 13 -9.86 -4.41 -6.32
N SER A 14 -8.91 -4.45 -7.25
CA SER A 14 -7.49 -4.53 -6.87
C SER A 14 -7.00 -3.22 -6.24
N PRO A 15 -6.02 -3.27 -5.32
CA PRO A 15 -5.37 -2.08 -4.76
C PRO A 15 -4.82 -1.11 -5.82
N PHE A 16 -4.35 -1.65 -6.96
CA PHE A 16 -3.87 -0.84 -8.10
C PHE A 16 -5.00 0.01 -8.73
N ILE A 17 -6.18 -0.58 -8.91
CA ILE A 17 -7.34 0.14 -9.47
C ILE A 17 -7.84 1.20 -8.49
N MET A 18 -7.84 0.88 -7.19
CA MET A 18 -8.20 1.85 -6.14
C MET A 18 -7.23 3.04 -6.14
N LEU A 19 -5.91 2.79 -6.15
CA LEU A 19 -4.88 3.82 -6.22
C LEU A 19 -5.07 4.72 -7.45
N ALA A 20 -5.22 4.13 -8.64
CA ALA A 20 -5.35 4.86 -9.88
C ALA A 20 -6.55 5.83 -9.90
N LYS A 21 -7.65 5.44 -9.24
CA LYS A 21 -8.90 6.23 -9.21
C LYS A 21 -8.93 7.31 -8.15
N GLU A 22 -8.24 7.11 -7.02
CA GLU A 22 -8.46 7.93 -5.83
C GLU A 22 -7.27 8.81 -5.47
N ALA A 23 -6.05 8.39 -5.80
CA ALA A 23 -4.88 9.22 -5.57
C ALA A 23 -4.69 10.22 -6.72
N PRO A 24 -4.52 11.52 -6.43
CA PRO A 24 -4.32 12.53 -7.46
C PRO A 24 -3.15 12.17 -8.39
N ASN A 25 -3.42 12.16 -9.69
CA ASN A 25 -2.45 11.86 -10.75
C ASN A 25 -1.78 10.47 -10.71
N ALA A 26 -2.17 9.57 -9.79
CA ALA A 26 -1.53 8.26 -9.67
C ALA A 26 -1.67 7.42 -10.94
N HIS A 27 -2.82 7.47 -11.61
CA HIS A 27 -3.07 6.78 -12.89
C HIS A 27 -2.04 7.09 -14.00
N LYS A 28 -1.36 8.24 -13.95
CA LYS A 28 -0.32 8.62 -14.94
C LYS A 28 1.09 8.16 -14.54
N ARG A 29 1.27 7.74 -13.30
CA ARG A 29 2.57 7.50 -12.66
C ARG A 29 2.57 6.22 -11.81
N MET A 30 1.78 5.22 -12.20
CA MET A 30 1.60 4.00 -11.41
C MET A 30 2.93 3.28 -11.13
N GLY A 31 3.91 3.35 -12.04
CA GLY A 31 5.23 2.76 -11.85
C GLY A 31 6.08 3.41 -10.75
N ASP A 32 5.68 4.58 -10.24
CA ASP A 32 6.38 5.26 -9.15
C ASP A 32 5.86 4.85 -7.77
N TYR A 33 4.85 3.97 -7.70
CA TYR A 33 4.23 3.58 -6.44
C TYR A 33 4.58 2.15 -6.04
N GLY A 34 4.92 1.98 -4.76
CA GLY A 34 4.91 0.71 -4.05
C GLY A 34 3.63 0.56 -3.25
N LEU A 35 3.07 -0.65 -3.23
CA LEU A 35 1.85 -0.98 -2.48
C LEU A 35 2.12 -2.07 -1.45
N ALA A 36 1.48 -1.95 -0.28
CA ALA A 36 1.41 -3.01 0.73
C ALA A 36 -0.02 -3.14 1.28
N VAL A 37 -0.34 -4.32 1.80
CA VAL A 37 -1.64 -4.62 2.42
C VAL A 37 -1.39 -5.24 3.79
N VAL A 38 -2.06 -4.74 4.83
CA VAL A 38 -1.94 -5.25 6.20
C VAL A 38 -3.33 -5.43 6.80
N GLN A 39 -3.59 -6.54 7.49
CA GLN A 39 -4.85 -6.74 8.20
C GLN A 39 -4.88 -5.92 9.51
N GLN A 40 -6.03 -5.31 9.81
CA GLN A 40 -6.27 -4.56 11.03
C GLN A 40 -6.97 -5.44 12.08
N SER A 41 -6.97 -4.99 13.34
CA SER A 41 -7.54 -5.73 14.48
C SER A 41 -9.04 -6.02 14.39
N ASP A 42 -9.77 -5.29 13.52
CA ASP A 42 -11.20 -5.47 13.27
C ASP A 42 -11.48 -6.20 11.95
N ASN A 43 -10.52 -6.99 11.47
CA ASN A 43 -10.57 -7.82 10.27
C ASN A 43 -10.71 -7.08 8.94
N SER A 44 -10.72 -5.74 8.93
CA SER A 44 -10.51 -5.01 7.69
C SER A 44 -9.03 -5.01 7.30
N PHE A 45 -8.71 -4.44 6.15
CA PHE A 45 -7.34 -4.24 5.68
C PHE A 45 -7.03 -2.74 5.59
N VAL A 46 -5.75 -2.42 5.72
CA VAL A 46 -5.19 -1.14 5.30
C VAL A 46 -4.34 -1.33 4.04
N LEU A 47 -4.68 -0.60 2.99
CA LEU A 47 -3.87 -0.43 1.80
C LEU A 47 -2.92 0.75 2.01
N LEU A 48 -1.64 0.49 1.88
CA LEU A 48 -0.59 1.50 1.97
C LEU A 48 -0.02 1.76 0.58
N ALA A 49 0.20 3.03 0.27
CA ALA A 49 0.88 3.44 -0.95
C ALA A 49 2.00 4.43 -0.62
N THR A 50 3.19 4.13 -1.11
CA THR A 50 4.37 4.98 -1.06
C THR A 50 4.76 5.37 -2.48
N GLN A 51 5.17 6.62 -2.69
CA GLN A 51 5.56 7.14 -4.01
C GLN A 51 7.05 7.45 -4.01
N PHE A 52 7.72 7.11 -5.11
CA PHE A 52 9.12 7.45 -5.33
C PHE A 52 9.33 8.96 -5.14
N ASN A 53 10.27 9.30 -4.25
CA ASN A 53 10.64 10.68 -3.96
C ASN A 53 12.15 10.75 -3.63
N PRO A 54 12.97 11.28 -4.56
CA PRO A 54 14.43 11.33 -4.38
C PRO A 54 14.86 12.30 -3.28
N LEU A 55 14.08 13.36 -3.00
CA LEU A 55 14.39 14.32 -1.93
C LEU A 55 14.32 13.69 -0.54
N THR A 56 13.45 12.70 -0.36
CA THR A 56 13.30 11.95 0.90
C THR A 56 13.98 10.58 0.84
N LEU A 57 14.78 10.30 -0.20
CA LEU A 57 15.39 8.99 -0.47
C LEU A 57 14.37 7.83 -0.52
N ASN A 58 13.10 8.13 -0.79
CA ASN A 58 12.05 7.13 -0.85
C ASN A 58 12.10 6.44 -2.21
N ARG A 59 12.43 5.16 -2.21
CA ARG A 59 12.54 4.34 -3.44
C ARG A 59 11.22 3.69 -3.86
N ALA A 60 10.12 4.07 -3.22
CA ALA A 60 8.82 3.41 -3.32
C ALA A 60 8.88 1.91 -2.92
N SER A 61 9.84 1.51 -2.08
CA SER A 61 9.93 0.13 -1.62
C SER A 61 8.91 -0.12 -0.52
N ALA A 62 7.78 -0.74 -0.89
CA ALA A 62 6.77 -1.11 0.10
C ALA A 62 7.24 -2.22 1.06
N GLU A 63 8.32 -2.93 0.70
CA GLU A 63 8.94 -3.98 1.52
C GLU A 63 9.60 -3.42 2.79
N GLU A 64 9.89 -2.11 2.86
CA GLU A 64 10.53 -1.46 4.02
C GLU A 64 9.74 -1.61 5.35
N ILE A 65 8.46 -1.96 5.29
CA ILE A 65 7.62 -2.19 6.48
C ILE A 65 7.63 -3.65 6.96
N GLN A 66 8.25 -4.56 6.20
CA GLN A 66 8.29 -5.98 6.49
C GLN A 66 9.61 -6.31 7.19
N ASP A 67 9.51 -7.14 8.22
CA ASP A 67 10.67 -7.73 8.88
C ASP A 67 10.78 -9.20 8.48
N HIS A 68 11.81 -9.52 7.70
CA HIS A 68 12.07 -10.88 7.24
C HIS A 68 12.74 -11.76 8.30
N GLU A 69 13.20 -11.18 9.40
CA GLU A 69 13.66 -11.91 10.59
C GLU A 69 12.49 -12.30 11.52
N CYS A 70 11.27 -11.82 11.23
CA CYS A 70 10.05 -12.15 11.96
C CYS A 70 10.14 -11.89 13.47
N ALA A 71 10.82 -10.82 13.91
CA ALA A 71 10.99 -10.49 15.32
C ALA A 71 9.66 -10.27 16.07
N ILE A 72 8.58 -9.93 15.35
CA ILE A 72 7.23 -9.80 15.91
C ILE A 72 6.65 -11.11 16.48
N LEU A 73 7.19 -12.26 16.11
CA LEU A 73 6.73 -13.56 16.61
C LEU A 73 7.35 -13.95 17.97
N HIS A 74 8.24 -13.11 18.51
CA HIS A 74 9.01 -13.38 19.73
C HIS A 74 8.65 -12.43 20.88
#